data_AF-A0A559K5C8-F1
#
_entry.id   AF-A0A559K5C8-F1
#
_cell.length_a   1.000
_cell.length_b   1.000
_cell.length_c   1.000
_cell.angle_alpha   90.00
_cell.angle_beta   90.00
_cell.angle_gamma   90.00
#
_symmetry.space_group_name_H-M   'P 1'
#
loop_
_entity.id
_entity.type
_entity.pdbx_description
1 polymer ?
#
loop_
_entity_poly.entity_id
_entity_poly.type
_entity_poly.pdbx_seq_one_letter_code
_entity_poly.pdbx_strand_id
1 'polypeptide(L)'
;MASTAVISLKPMLLHKSTAPLAGDYIHQLKYDGFRCLLHVGSCGKIKLYTRQQNDCTLSFPEFAGVQLPEGTILDGEMIALGEDGKPVLKPCPVLKKGRNKKNLIE
;
A
#
# COMPACT_ATOMS: atom_id res chain seq x y z
N MET A 1 -14.03 -26.26 2.27
CA MET A 1 -12.88 -25.54 2.87
C MET A 1 -11.98 -25.08 1.74
N ALA A 2 -12.35 -23.99 1.04
CA ALA A 2 -11.51 -23.47 -0.03
C ALA A 2 -10.35 -22.70 0.61
N SER A 3 -9.15 -23.25 0.49
CA SER A 3 -7.92 -22.51 0.76
C SER A 3 -7.90 -21.33 -0.20
N THR A 4 -8.20 -20.12 0.28
CA THR A 4 -7.96 -18.90 -0.49
C THR A 4 -6.47 -18.85 -0.73
N ALA A 5 -6.03 -19.26 -1.92
CA ALA A 5 -4.65 -19.14 -2.34
C ALA A 5 -4.26 -17.67 -2.20
N VAL A 6 -3.37 -17.37 -1.25
CA VAL A 6 -2.80 -16.04 -1.14
C VAL A 6 -1.93 -15.86 -2.37
N ILE A 7 -2.48 -15.20 -3.39
CA ILE A 7 -1.74 -14.90 -4.61
C ILE A 7 -0.58 -13.99 -4.19
N SER A 8 0.64 -14.51 -4.31
CA SER A 8 1.88 -13.78 -4.02
C SER A 8 2.11 -12.77 -5.14
N LEU A 9 1.49 -11.59 -5.04
CA LEU A 9 1.69 -10.49 -5.96
C LEU A 9 2.83 -9.60 -5.48
N LYS A 10 3.72 -9.25 -6.40
CA LYS A 10 4.76 -8.24 -6.18
C LYS A 10 4.31 -6.94 -6.83
N PRO A 11 4.37 -5.79 -6.12
CA PRO A 11 3.97 -4.52 -6.70
C PRO A 11 4.84 -4.15 -7.91
N MET A 12 4.22 -3.55 -8.93
CA MET A 12 4.93 -3.05 -10.11
C MET A 12 5.88 -1.90 -9.74
N LEU A 13 7.10 -1.94 -10.25
CA LEU A 13 8.10 -0.90 -10.01
C LEU A 13 8.09 0.15 -11.11
N LEU A 14 8.29 1.41 -10.71
CA LEU A 14 8.36 2.55 -11.60
C LEU A 14 9.81 2.81 -12.01
N HIS A 15 10.05 3.11 -13.29
CA HIS A 15 11.34 3.58 -13.78
C HIS A 15 11.42 5.11 -13.69
N LYS A 16 12.58 5.63 -13.27
CA LYS A 16 12.81 7.08 -13.18
C LYS A 16 12.97 7.66 -14.59
N SER A 17 12.30 8.78 -14.86
CA SER A 17 12.48 9.59 -16.06
C SER A 17 12.91 11.00 -15.66
N THR A 18 13.68 11.67 -16.51
CA THR A 18 14.10 13.07 -16.35
C THR A 18 13.19 14.05 -17.11
N ALA A 19 12.31 13.54 -17.98
CA ALA A 19 11.39 14.35 -18.76
C ALA A 19 9.96 13.77 -18.69
N PRO A 20 8.92 14.61 -18.83
CA PRO A 20 7.56 14.13 -19.04
C PRO A 20 7.49 13.24 -20.28
N LEU A 21 6.78 12.12 -20.18
CA LEU A 21 6.55 11.25 -21.32
C LEU A 21 5.52 11.91 -22.24
N ALA A 22 5.79 11.92 -23.54
CA ALA A 22 4.85 12.38 -24.56
C ALA A 22 4.02 11.20 -25.08
N GLY A 23 2.71 11.42 -25.28
CA GLY A 23 1.76 10.40 -25.72
C GLY A 23 0.56 10.27 -24.79
N ASP A 24 -0.21 9.20 -24.97
CA ASP A 24 -1.46 8.96 -24.24
C ASP A 24 -1.20 8.33 -22.86
N TYR A 25 -0.64 9.14 -21.95
CA TYR A 25 -0.35 8.73 -20.57
C TYR A 25 -1.36 9.31 -19.57
N ILE A 26 -1.69 8.52 -18.55
CA ILE A 26 -2.43 8.99 -17.38
C ILE A 26 -1.40 9.37 -16.29
N HIS A 27 -1.44 10.61 -15.84
CA HIS A 27 -0.57 11.10 -14.77
C HIS A 27 -1.26 10.95 -13.41
N GLN A 28 -0.55 10.40 -12.43
CA GLN A 28 -1.00 10.29 -11.05
C GLN A 28 0.03 10.97 -10.13
N LEU A 29 -0.45 11.59 -9.05
CA LEU A 29 0.43 12.19 -8.06
C LEU A 29 1.21 11.09 -7.33
N LYS A 30 2.54 11.20 -7.33
CA LYS A 30 3.39 10.30 -6.56
C LYS A 30 3.41 10.73 -5.10
N TYR A 31 2.65 10.03 -4.26
CA TYR A 31 2.76 10.18 -2.82
C TYR A 31 4.02 9.53 -2.25
N ASP A 32 4.47 10.02 -1.09
CA ASP A 32 5.55 9.40 -0.31
C ASP A 32 4.95 8.86 0.99
N GLY A 33 4.75 7.54 1.05
CA GLY A 33 4.00 6.89 2.11
C GLY A 33 4.46 5.46 2.36
N PHE A 34 3.49 4.58 2.56
CA PHE A 34 3.70 3.16 2.73
C PHE A 34 2.90 2.34 1.72
N ARG A 35 3.59 1.77 0.74
CA ARG A 35 2.97 0.91 -0.27
C ARG A 35 2.44 -0.38 0.32
N CYS A 36 1.15 -0.63 0.08
CA CYS A 36 0.43 -1.80 0.55
C CYS A 36 -0.48 -2.36 -0.55
N LEU A 37 -0.64 -3.69 -0.53
CA LEU A 37 -1.65 -4.40 -1.29
C LEU A 37 -2.82 -4.73 -0.36
N LEU A 38 -4.02 -4.30 -0.74
CA LEU A 38 -5.26 -4.66 -0.07
C LEU A 38 -5.90 -5.82 -0.81
N HIS A 39 -6.11 -6.93 -0.12
CA HIS A 39 -6.72 -8.14 -0.65
C HIS A 39 -8.08 -8.34 0.00
N VAL A 40 -9.11 -8.48 -0.82
CA VAL A 40 -10.46 -8.82 -0.36
C VAL A 40 -10.65 -10.33 -0.52
N GLY A 41 -10.49 -11.04 0.59
CA GLY A 41 -10.68 -12.48 0.67
C GLY A 41 -12.15 -12.88 0.80
N SER A 42 -12.36 -14.17 1.04
CA SER A 42 -13.71 -14.72 1.13
C SER A 42 -14.54 -14.12 2.25
N CYS A 43 -15.83 -13.95 1.96
CA CYS A 43 -16.79 -13.25 2.82
C CYS A 43 -16.45 -11.77 3.06
N GLY A 44 -15.72 -11.13 2.15
CA GLY A 44 -15.37 -9.70 2.22
C GLY A 44 -14.29 -9.36 3.25
N LYS A 45 -13.57 -10.35 3.79
CA LYS A 45 -12.51 -10.09 4.78
C LYS A 45 -11.29 -9.46 4.12
N ILE A 46 -10.88 -8.32 4.66
CA ILE A 46 -9.72 -7.59 4.15
C ILE A 46 -8.43 -8.10 4.80
N LYS A 47 -7.39 -8.25 3.96
CA LYS A 47 -6.01 -8.43 4.38
C LYS A 47 -5.13 -7.37 3.74
N LEU A 48 -4.17 -6.86 4.48
CA LEU A 48 -3.18 -5.90 4.01
C LEU A 48 -1.80 -6.55 3.99
N TYR A 49 -1.13 -6.42 2.86
CA TYR A 49 0.23 -6.90 2.67
C TYR A 49 1.16 -5.75 2.35
N THR A 50 2.31 -5.71 3.02
CA THR A 50 3.37 -4.74 2.71
C THR A 50 4.03 -5.07 1.36
N ARG A 51 4.86 -4.17 0.82
CA ARG A 51 5.71 -4.45 -0.35
C ARG A 51 6.53 -5.75 -0.24
N GLN A 52 6.90 -6.15 0.98
CA GLN A 52 7.66 -7.38 1.27
C GLN A 52 6.76 -8.58 1.57
N GLN A 53 5.45 -8.47 1.33
CA GLN A 53 4.43 -9.50 1.55
C GLN A 53 4.19 -9.88 3.02
N ASN A 54 4.68 -9.06 3.96
CA ASN A 54 4.30 -9.20 5.37
C ASN A 54 2.83 -8.81 5.56
N ASP A 55 2.07 -9.61 6.29
CA ASP A 55 0.71 -9.26 6.71
C ASP A 55 0.77 -8.14 7.76
N CYS A 56 0.17 -7.00 7.44
CA CYS A 56 0.06 -5.85 8.34
C CYS A 56 -1.38 -5.49 8.70
N THR A 57 -2.34 -6.41 8.47
CA THR A 57 -3.78 -6.17 8.66
C THR A 57 -4.10 -5.66 10.07
N LEU A 58 -3.51 -6.27 11.10
CA LEU A 58 -3.74 -5.88 12.50
C LEU A 58 -3.17 -4.49 12.86
N SER A 59 -2.26 -3.97 12.05
CA SER A 59 -1.68 -2.63 12.28
C SER A 59 -2.63 -1.51 11.84
N PHE A 60 -3.61 -1.82 10.97
CA PHE A 60 -4.51 -0.84 10.38
C PHE A 60 -5.98 -1.28 10.49
N PRO A 61 -6.56 -1.27 11.70
CA PRO A 61 -7.95 -1.66 11.92
C PRO A 61 -8.97 -0.79 11.17
N GLU A 62 -8.60 0.42 10.76
CA GLU A 62 -9.44 1.34 10.00
C GLU A 62 -9.90 0.77 8.64
N PHE A 63 -9.18 -0.20 8.08
CA PHE A 63 -9.57 -0.85 6.81
C PHE A 63 -10.57 -1.98 6.99
N ALA A 64 -10.88 -2.41 8.22
CA ALA A 64 -11.78 -3.53 8.46
C ALA A 64 -13.22 -3.30 7.97
N GLY A 65 -13.64 -2.04 7.83
CA GLY A 65 -14.98 -1.66 7.39
C GLY A 65 -15.14 -1.41 5.89
N VAL A 66 -14.06 -1.53 5.11
CA VAL A 66 -14.11 -1.27 3.66
C VAL A 66 -14.92 -2.38 2.97
N GLN A 67 -15.90 -1.98 2.15
CA GLN A 67 -16.75 -2.90 1.40
C GLN A 67 -16.34 -2.89 -0.06
N LEU A 68 -15.73 -3.99 -0.50
CA LEU A 68 -15.28 -4.19 -1.86
C LEU A 68 -15.69 -5.60 -2.33
N PRO A 69 -15.85 -5.83 -3.64
CA PRO A 69 -16.16 -7.17 -4.16
C PRO A 69 -15.12 -8.21 -3.76
N GLU A 70 -15.57 -9.43 -3.46
CA GLU A 70 -14.67 -10.57 -3.19
C GLU A 70 -13.71 -10.81 -4.36
N GLY A 71 -12.44 -11.10 -4.06
CA GLY A 71 -11.41 -11.30 -5.06
C GLY A 71 -10.74 -10.01 -5.56
N THR A 72 -11.17 -8.84 -5.08
CA THR A 72 -10.52 -7.56 -5.40
C THR A 72 -9.14 -7.48 -4.78
N ILE A 73 -8.16 -7.00 -5.56
CA ILE A 73 -6.83 -6.65 -5.08
C ILE A 73 -6.53 -5.21 -5.50
N LEU A 74 -6.20 -4.35 -4.54
CA LEU A 74 -5.83 -2.96 -4.78
C LEU A 74 -4.36 -2.73 -4.43
N ASP A 75 -3.62 -2.10 -5.34
CA ASP A 75 -2.25 -1.60 -5.10
C ASP A 75 -2.33 -0.09 -4.88
N GLY A 76 -1.80 0.38 -3.76
CA GLY A 76 -1.87 1.79 -3.40
C GLY A 76 -0.84 2.20 -2.37
N GLU A 77 -0.73 3.51 -2.19
CA GLU A 77 0.13 4.11 -1.19
C GLU A 77 -0.72 4.58 -0.01
N MET A 78 -0.44 4.05 1.18
CA MET A 78 -1.04 4.57 2.40
C MET A 78 -0.29 5.84 2.83
N ILE A 79 -1.05 6.91 3.06
CA ILE A 79 -0.53 8.21 3.47
C ILE A 79 -1.15 8.65 4.78
N ALA A 80 -0.40 9.40 5.58
CA ALA A 80 -0.94 10.13 6.71
C ALA A 80 -1.33 11.54 6.25
N LEU A 81 -2.49 12.01 6.66
CA LEU A 81 -2.95 13.37 6.43
C LEU A 81 -2.73 14.20 7.70
N GLY A 82 -2.26 15.44 7.53
CA GLY A 82 -2.19 16.43 8.60
C GLY A 82 -3.56 17.04 8.89
N GLU A 83 -3.61 17.91 9.91
CA GLU A 83 -4.82 18.66 10.27
C GLU A 83 -5.31 19.57 9.13
N ASP A 84 -4.39 20.01 8.26
CA ASP A 84 -4.71 20.80 7.06
C ASP A 84 -5.10 19.93 5.85
N GLY A 85 -5.28 18.62 6.04
CA GLY A 85 -5.64 17.66 5.00
C GLY A 85 -4.53 17.36 4.00
N LYS A 86 -3.31 17.91 4.20
CA LYS A 86 -2.18 17.65 3.31
C LYS A 86 -1.47 16.36 3.70
N PRO A 87 -0.89 15.63 2.73
CA PRO A 87 -0.05 14.49 3.03
C PRO A 87 1.14 14.93 3.88
N VAL A 88 1.25 14.36 5.07
CA VAL A 88 2.38 14.61 5.98
C VAL A 88 3.30 13.41 5.98
N LEU A 89 4.57 13.65 5.69
CA LEU A 89 5.67 12.69 5.81
C LEU A 89 6.07 12.42 7.27
N LYS A 90 5.19 12.73 8.23
CA LYS A 90 5.47 12.47 9.65
C LYS A 90 5.55 10.95 9.83
N PRO A 91 6.56 10.45 10.56
CA PRO A 91 6.67 9.03 10.81
C PRO A 91 5.52 8.59 11.71
N CYS A 92 4.44 8.08 11.13
CA CYS A 92 3.42 7.38 11.88
C CYS A 92 4.09 6.16 12.54
N PRO A 93 4.04 6.01 13.88
CA PRO A 93 4.70 4.91 14.58
C PRO A 93 4.30 3.53 14.06
N VAL A 94 3.07 3.43 13.54
CA VAL A 94 2.51 2.24 12.90
C VAL A 94 3.25 1.90 11.59
N LEU A 95 3.56 2.90 10.76
CA LEU A 95 4.34 2.75 9.52
C LEU A 95 5.82 2.41 9.77
N LYS A 96 6.36 2.72 10.96
CA LYS A 96 7.75 2.41 11.34
C LYS A 96 7.99 0.93 11.60
N LYS A 97 6.99 0.14 12.03
CA LYS A 97 7.18 -1.30 12.32
C LYS A 97 7.55 -2.14 11.09
N GLY A 98 7.26 -1.65 9.87
CA GLY A 98 7.64 -2.31 8.62
C GLY A 98 8.96 -1.85 7.99
N ARG A 99 9.63 -0.83 8.53
CA ARG A 99 10.93 -0.34 8.02
C ARG A 99 12.05 -1.05 8.78
N ASN A 100 12.62 -2.09 8.16
CA ASN A 100 13.85 -2.71 8.63
C ASN A 100 14.98 -1.66 8.58
N LYS A 101 15.53 -1.28 9.75
CA LYS A 101 16.60 -0.27 9.90
C LYS A 101 17.95 -0.79 9.37
N LYS A 102 18.11 -1.03 8.06
CA LYS A 102 19.40 -1.45 7.52
C LYS A 102 20.08 -0.52 6.51
N ASN A 103 19.43 0.52 6.00
CA ASN A 103 20.08 1.42 5.02
C ASN A 103 19.95 2.90 5.42
N LEU A 104 20.63 3.31 6.50
CA LEU A 104 20.96 4.72 6.75
C LEU A 104 22.48 4.84 6.90
N ILE A 105 23.11 4.80 5.72
CA ILE A 105 24.45 5.26 5.34
C ILE A 105 24.18 5.63 3.88
N GLU A 106 24.26 6.88 3.44
CA GLU A 106 25.17 7.99 3.78
C GLU A 106 24.40 9.30 4.09
#